data_AF-R1CQV0-F1
#
_entry.id   AF-R1CQV0-F1
#
_cell.length_a   1.000
_cell.length_b   1.000
_cell.length_c   1.000
_cell.angle_alpha   90.00
_cell.angle_beta   90.00
_cell.angle_gamma   90.00
#
_symmetry.space_group_name_H-M   'P 1'
#
loop_
_entity.id
_entity.type
_entity.pdbx_description
1 polymer ?
#
loop_
_entity_poly.entity_id
_entity_poly.type
_entity_poly.pdbx_seq_one_letter_code
_entity_poly.pdbx_strand_id
1 'polypeptide(L)'
;MAPKKKGGKKEGKKGGGDADGELSPQELLRRAAFRIESLERQLAWREEKVAAALAGQRDLKEKVSLYHEDFEREKASIFDIASDMTRQYKGMQAAWLADAEDLQGRISTLEATIREHKEALDQARAELEEERRGKGHALALKEAEIAEMNKKMEDMALEFGDMLKETLDKMGAQLELSSSENASMTRRLDDFKVAQGATT
;
A
#
# COMPACT_ATOMS: atom_id res chain seq x y z
N MET A 1 76.04 -31.37 10.60
CA MET A 1 76.69 -31.76 11.88
C MET A 1 77.27 -33.15 11.72
N ALA A 2 78.57 -33.30 11.97
CA ALA A 2 79.30 -34.56 12.00
C ALA A 2 79.02 -35.33 13.31
N PRO A 3 79.49 -36.58 13.48
CA PRO A 3 80.91 -36.75 13.81
C PRO A 3 81.63 -37.92 13.14
N LYS A 4 82.90 -37.65 12.80
CA LYS A 4 84.00 -38.61 12.69
C LYS A 4 84.53 -38.98 14.10
N LYS A 5 84.93 -40.23 14.31
CA LYS A 5 85.96 -40.71 15.28
C LYS A 5 86.58 -41.98 14.66
N LYS A 6 87.82 -42.00 14.15
CA LYS A 6 89.17 -41.86 14.71
C LYS A 6 89.63 -43.07 15.56
N GLY A 7 90.45 -43.92 14.94
CA GLY A 7 91.71 -44.45 15.49
C GLY A 7 91.67 -45.70 16.37
N GLY A 8 92.44 -46.73 15.99
CA GLY A 8 92.81 -47.84 16.87
C GLY A 8 93.56 -48.96 16.16
N LYS A 9 94.88 -48.80 16.00
CA LYS A 9 95.83 -49.85 15.56
C LYS A 9 96.30 -50.64 16.78
N LYS A 10 96.18 -51.97 16.79
CA LYS A 10 97.01 -52.86 17.64
C LYS A 10 97.13 -54.25 17.03
N GLU A 11 98.34 -54.56 16.57
CA GLU A 11 98.78 -55.91 16.20
C GLU A 11 98.86 -56.79 17.46
N GLY A 12 98.28 -57.98 17.37
CA GLY A 12 98.32 -59.06 18.35
C GLY A 12 98.65 -60.38 17.64
N LYS A 13 99.73 -60.99 18.08
CA LYS A 13 100.53 -62.06 17.45
C LYS A 13 99.87 -63.44 17.55
N LYS A 14 99.98 -64.20 16.45
CA LYS A 14 99.99 -65.68 16.28
C LYS A 14 99.28 -66.56 17.32
N GLY A 15 98.30 -67.31 16.81
CA GLY A 15 97.85 -68.63 17.27
C GLY A 15 96.69 -69.00 16.33
N GLY A 16 96.93 -69.77 15.27
CA GLY A 16 97.06 -71.21 15.37
C GLY A 16 95.68 -71.81 15.04
N GLY A 17 95.56 -72.45 13.89
CA GLY A 17 94.35 -73.16 13.49
C GLY A 17 93.93 -72.85 12.06
N ASP A 18 94.64 -73.48 11.12
CA ASP A 18 93.98 -73.97 9.91
C ASP A 18 92.73 -74.73 10.34
N ALA A 19 91.58 -74.14 10.07
CA ALA A 19 90.34 -74.86 9.87
C ALA A 19 89.74 -74.32 8.59
N ASP A 20 90.48 -74.48 7.50
CA ASP A 20 89.90 -74.83 6.20
C ASP A 20 89.25 -76.21 6.34
N GLY A 21 88.22 -76.27 7.18
CA GLY A 21 87.32 -77.40 7.25
C GLY A 21 86.36 -77.20 6.12
N GLU A 22 86.65 -77.82 4.98
CA GLU A 22 85.63 -78.10 3.98
C GLU A 22 84.43 -78.69 4.73
N LEU A 23 83.37 -77.88 4.89
CA LEU A 23 82.12 -78.30 5.51
C LEU A 23 81.73 -79.64 4.89
N SER A 24 81.44 -80.64 5.72
CA SER A 24 81.00 -81.93 5.22
C SER A 24 79.85 -81.70 4.22
N PRO A 25 79.76 -82.47 3.12
CA PRO A 25 78.66 -82.34 2.17
C PRO A 25 77.27 -82.30 2.83
N GLN A 26 77.12 -82.96 3.99
CA GLN A 26 75.89 -82.92 4.80
C GLN A 26 75.65 -81.58 5.53
N GLU A 27 76.70 -80.91 5.98
CA GLU A 27 76.63 -79.60 6.64
C GLU A 27 76.34 -78.48 5.63
N LEU A 28 76.90 -78.56 4.43
CA LEU A 28 76.55 -77.69 3.30
C LEU A 28 75.08 -77.85 2.89
N LEU A 29 74.59 -79.09 2.81
CA LEU A 29 73.19 -79.38 2.52
C LEU A 29 72.25 -78.83 3.61
N ARG A 30 72.60 -78.98 4.90
CA ARG A 30 71.83 -78.39 6.00
C ARG A 30 71.82 -76.87 5.94
N ARG A 31 72.97 -76.23 5.68
CA ARG A 31 73.06 -74.77 5.54
C ARG A 31 72.26 -74.26 4.35
N ALA A 32 72.28 -74.98 3.22
CA ALA A 32 71.46 -74.68 2.05
C ALA A 32 69.97 -74.84 2.36
N ALA A 33 69.56 -75.90 3.05
CA ALA A 33 68.17 -76.12 3.47
C ALA A 33 67.66 -75.01 4.39
N PHE A 34 68.43 -74.61 5.42
CA PHE A 34 68.07 -73.47 6.28
C PHE A 34 68.00 -72.15 5.50
N ARG A 35 68.86 -71.98 4.49
CA ARG A 35 68.83 -70.79 3.65
C ARG A 35 67.59 -70.77 2.76
N ILE A 36 67.21 -71.90 2.17
CA ILE A 36 65.98 -72.07 1.38
C ILE A 36 64.77 -71.77 2.25
N GLU A 37 64.66 -72.41 3.43
CA GLU A 37 63.54 -72.18 4.34
C GLU A 37 63.46 -70.72 4.82
N SER A 38 64.60 -70.08 5.10
CA SER A 38 64.63 -68.65 5.43
C SER A 38 64.18 -67.77 4.26
N LEU A 39 64.54 -68.11 3.02
CA LEU A 39 64.12 -67.38 1.82
C LEU A 39 62.63 -67.58 1.53
N GLU A 40 62.11 -68.80 1.72
CA GLU A 40 60.68 -69.12 1.59
C GLU A 40 59.85 -68.31 2.60
N ARG A 41 60.27 -68.25 3.87
CA ARG A 41 59.62 -67.39 4.87
C ARG A 41 59.65 -65.91 4.50
N GLN A 42 60.77 -65.43 3.93
CA GLN A 42 60.88 -64.03 3.48
C GLN A 42 59.99 -63.75 2.25
N LEU A 43 59.85 -64.71 1.34
CA LEU A 43 58.93 -64.61 0.20
C LEU A 43 57.49 -64.57 0.69
N ALA A 44 57.07 -65.50 1.55
CA ALA A 44 55.72 -65.52 2.12
C ALA A 44 55.37 -64.20 2.83
N TRP A 45 56.29 -63.65 3.64
CA TRP A 45 56.08 -62.36 4.29
C TRP A 45 56.00 -61.18 3.30
N ARG A 46 56.76 -61.22 2.21
CA ARG A 46 56.67 -60.20 1.15
C ARG A 46 55.36 -60.33 0.37
N GLU A 47 54.92 -61.55 0.07
CA GLU A 47 53.65 -61.82 -0.58
C GLU A 47 52.47 -61.32 0.26
N GLU A 48 52.48 -61.59 1.57
CA GLU A 48 51.47 -61.08 2.50
C GLU A 48 51.43 -59.53 2.50
N LYS A 49 52.59 -58.89 2.53
CA LYS A 49 52.68 -57.41 2.45
C LYS A 49 52.16 -56.85 1.14
N VAL A 50 52.48 -57.51 0.02
CA VAL A 50 51.98 -57.11 -1.30
C VAL A 50 50.47 -57.31 -1.36
N ALA A 51 49.96 -58.43 -0.87
CA ALA A 51 48.53 -58.70 -0.81
C ALA A 51 47.78 -57.65 0.03
N ALA A 52 48.29 -57.31 1.21
CA ALA A 52 47.72 -56.26 2.06
C ALA A 52 47.77 -54.87 1.40
N ALA A 53 48.88 -54.51 0.73
CA ALA A 53 49.00 -53.26 0.01
C ALA A 53 48.04 -53.17 -1.19
N LEU A 54 47.86 -54.28 -1.92
CA LEU A 54 46.92 -54.37 -3.04
C LEU A 54 45.46 -54.30 -2.56
N ALA A 55 45.12 -54.93 -1.43
CA ALA A 55 43.82 -54.80 -0.81
C ALA A 55 43.54 -53.33 -0.42
N GLY A 56 44.47 -52.69 0.28
CA GLY A 56 44.34 -51.26 0.62
C GLY A 56 44.26 -50.35 -0.60
N GLN A 57 44.97 -50.66 -1.68
CA GLN A 57 44.86 -49.92 -2.95
C GLN A 57 43.46 -50.07 -3.57
N ARG A 58 42.88 -51.27 -3.55
CA ARG A 58 41.53 -51.53 -4.06
C ARG A 58 40.49 -50.77 -3.26
N ASP A 59 40.55 -50.84 -1.93
CA ASP A 59 39.63 -50.12 -1.04
C ASP A 59 39.70 -48.60 -1.26
N LEU A 60 40.90 -48.05 -1.44
CA LEU A 60 41.07 -46.63 -1.73
C LEU A 60 40.49 -46.25 -3.10
N LYS A 61 40.72 -47.08 -4.13
CA LYS A 61 40.14 -46.83 -5.46
C LYS A 61 38.62 -46.89 -5.43
N GLU A 62 38.05 -47.84 -4.71
CA GLU A 62 36.60 -47.94 -4.54
C GLU A 62 36.04 -46.71 -3.83
N LYS A 63 36.65 -46.28 -2.72
CA LYS A 63 36.26 -45.04 -2.03
C LYS A 63 36.35 -43.81 -2.93
N VAL A 64 37.41 -43.70 -3.72
CA VAL A 64 37.56 -42.59 -4.68
C VAL A 64 36.46 -42.62 -5.74
N SER A 65 36.09 -43.80 -6.25
CA SER A 65 34.99 -43.94 -7.20
C SER A 65 33.66 -43.51 -6.57
N LEU A 66 33.35 -43.99 -5.37
CA LEU A 66 32.12 -43.65 -4.66
C LEU A 66 32.02 -42.15 -4.38
N TYR A 67 33.11 -41.53 -3.89
CA TYR A 67 33.12 -40.09 -3.66
C TYR A 67 32.97 -39.29 -4.96
N HIS A 68 33.51 -39.78 -6.07
CA HIS A 68 33.33 -39.12 -7.36
C HIS A 68 31.89 -39.19 -7.85
N GLU A 69 31.24 -40.35 -7.71
CA GLU A 69 29.83 -40.55 -8.05
C GLU A 69 28.91 -39.68 -7.17
N ASP A 70 29.15 -39.64 -5.87
CA ASP A 70 28.38 -38.80 -4.94
C ASP A 70 28.59 -37.31 -5.23
N PHE A 71 29.81 -36.89 -5.55
CA PHE A 71 30.11 -35.51 -5.93
C PHE A 71 29.37 -35.09 -7.20
N GLU A 72 29.37 -35.91 -8.25
CA GLU A 72 28.62 -35.58 -9.48
C GLU A 72 27.11 -35.60 -9.24
N ARG A 73 26.60 -36.48 -8.38
CA ARG A 73 25.19 -36.48 -7.97
C ARG A 73 24.82 -35.20 -7.22
N GLU A 74 25.63 -34.78 -6.26
CA GLU A 74 25.40 -33.56 -5.49
C GLU A 74 25.45 -32.33 -6.39
N LYS A 75 26.42 -32.25 -7.31
CA LYS A 75 26.53 -31.17 -8.29
C LYS A 75 25.30 -31.09 -9.19
N ALA A 76 24.78 -32.22 -9.66
CA ALA A 76 23.53 -32.26 -10.43
C ALA A 76 22.35 -31.77 -9.58
N SER A 77 22.22 -32.24 -8.34
CA SER A 77 21.17 -31.79 -7.42
C SER A 77 21.23 -30.29 -7.14
N ILE A 78 22.42 -29.73 -6.91
CA ILE A 78 22.59 -28.29 -6.68
C ILE A 78 22.18 -27.50 -7.92
N PHE A 79 22.56 -27.98 -9.10
CA PHE A 79 22.18 -27.34 -10.35
C PHE A 79 20.66 -27.33 -10.56
N ASP A 80 19.98 -28.44 -10.29
CA ASP A 80 18.53 -28.54 -10.40
C ASP A 80 17.82 -27.61 -9.41
N ILE A 81 18.29 -27.56 -8.16
CA ILE A 81 17.77 -26.65 -7.14
C ILE A 81 18.00 -25.19 -7.55
N ALA A 82 19.19 -24.84 -8.02
CA ALA A 82 19.50 -23.47 -8.43
C ALA A 82 18.67 -23.04 -9.66
N SER A 83 18.45 -23.95 -10.60
CA SER A 83 17.59 -23.76 -11.77
C SER A 83 16.14 -23.54 -11.35
N ASP A 84 15.61 -24.36 -10.44
CA ASP A 84 14.24 -24.20 -9.94
C ASP A 84 14.07 -22.90 -9.14
N MET A 85 15.02 -22.57 -8.26
CA MET A 85 15.02 -21.28 -7.55
C MET A 85 15.01 -20.10 -8.53
N THR A 86 15.80 -20.17 -9.60
CA THR A 86 15.83 -19.12 -10.63
C THR A 86 14.49 -19.00 -11.34
N ARG A 87 13.85 -20.13 -11.67
CA ARG A 87 12.53 -20.16 -12.29
C ARG A 87 11.45 -19.58 -11.35
N GLN A 88 11.46 -19.99 -10.08
CA GLN A 88 10.54 -19.49 -9.07
C GLN A 88 10.70 -17.98 -8.88
N TYR A 89 11.94 -17.48 -8.76
CA TYR A 89 12.21 -16.06 -8.62
C TYR A 89 11.68 -15.26 -9.81
N LYS A 90 11.91 -15.72 -11.04
CA LYS A 90 11.37 -15.07 -12.24
C LYS A 90 9.84 -15.12 -12.28
N GLY A 91 9.23 -16.23 -11.87
CA GLY A 91 7.78 -16.36 -11.77
C GLY A 91 7.19 -15.37 -10.77
N MET A 92 7.81 -15.26 -9.59
CA MET A 92 7.39 -14.29 -8.57
C MET A 92 7.57 -12.85 -9.05
N GLN A 93 8.69 -12.53 -9.72
CA GLN A 93 8.92 -11.21 -10.29
C GLN A 93 7.86 -10.84 -11.34
N ALA A 94 7.49 -11.79 -12.21
CA ALA A 94 6.43 -11.57 -13.21
C ALA A 94 5.05 -11.38 -12.55
N ALA A 95 4.74 -12.16 -11.51
CA ALA A 95 3.49 -12.01 -10.75
C ALA A 95 3.42 -10.64 -10.05
N TRP A 96 4.49 -10.21 -9.39
CA TRP A 96 4.55 -8.89 -8.76
C TRP A 96 4.45 -7.73 -9.75
N LEU A 97 5.01 -7.88 -10.95
CA LEU A 97 4.85 -6.90 -12.01
C LEU A 97 3.39 -6.82 -12.48
N ALA A 98 2.73 -7.96 -12.68
CA ALA A 98 1.31 -8.00 -13.03
C ALA A 98 0.43 -7.36 -11.94
N ASP A 99 0.67 -7.69 -10.66
CA ASP A 99 -0.05 -7.10 -9.53
C ASP A 99 0.18 -5.58 -9.46
N ALA A 100 1.39 -5.11 -9.75
CA ALA A 100 1.70 -3.68 -9.78
C ALA A 100 0.96 -2.96 -10.91
N GLU A 101 0.90 -3.56 -12.11
CA GLU A 101 0.14 -3.03 -13.24
C GLU A 101 -1.36 -2.97 -12.92
N ASP A 102 -1.92 -4.02 -12.32
CA ASP A 102 -3.33 -4.07 -11.90
C ASP A 102 -3.65 -2.99 -10.85
N LEU A 103 -2.79 -2.84 -9.83
CA LEU A 103 -2.95 -1.81 -8.82
C LEU A 103 -2.85 -0.41 -9.41
N GLN A 104 -1.91 -0.17 -10.32
CA GLN A 104 -1.77 1.11 -10.99
C GLN A 104 -2.98 1.43 -11.88
N GLY A 105 -3.54 0.44 -12.57
CA GLY A 105 -4.78 0.59 -13.33
C GLY A 105 -5.98 0.94 -12.45
N ARG A 106 -6.10 0.29 -11.28
CA ARG A 106 -7.14 0.62 -10.28
C ARG A 106 -6.99 2.04 -9.74
N ILE A 107 -5.77 2.47 -9.41
CA ILE A 107 -5.50 3.83 -8.97
C ILE A 107 -5.92 4.83 -10.05
N SER A 108 -5.50 4.61 -11.30
CA SER A 108 -5.85 5.51 -12.41
C SER A 108 -7.37 5.62 -12.60
N THR A 109 -8.09 4.50 -12.49
CA THR A 109 -9.56 4.48 -12.57
C THR A 109 -10.17 5.27 -11.42
N LEU A 110 -9.72 5.05 -10.18
CA LEU A 110 -10.20 5.78 -9.00
C LEU A 110 -9.91 7.28 -9.13
N GLU A 111 -8.73 7.67 -9.57
CA GLU A 111 -8.37 9.07 -9.82
C GLU A 111 -9.27 9.72 -10.87
N ALA A 112 -9.63 8.99 -11.94
CA ALA A 112 -10.59 9.48 -12.94
C ALA A 112 -11.99 9.69 -12.32
N THR A 113 -12.50 8.72 -11.55
CA THR A 113 -13.81 8.85 -10.89
C THR A 113 -13.84 10.00 -9.87
N ILE A 114 -12.75 10.21 -9.12
CA ILE A 114 -12.63 11.34 -8.19
C ILE A 114 -12.66 12.66 -8.95
N ARG A 115 -11.99 12.74 -10.10
CA ARG A 115 -11.98 13.95 -10.93
C ARG A 115 -13.38 14.25 -11.47
N GLU A 116 -14.04 13.24 -12.03
CA GLU A 116 -15.41 13.36 -12.54
C GLU A 116 -16.39 13.80 -11.44
N HIS A 117 -16.33 13.18 -10.27
CA HIS A 117 -17.19 13.57 -9.14
C HIS A 117 -16.91 14.97 -8.63
N LYS A 118 -15.64 15.42 -8.62
CA LYS A 118 -15.31 16.81 -8.28
C LYS A 118 -15.89 17.79 -9.29
N GLU A 119 -15.72 17.52 -10.57
CA GLU A 119 -16.28 18.36 -11.65
C GLU A 119 -17.81 18.44 -11.56
N ALA A 120 -18.49 17.31 -11.35
CA ALA A 120 -19.95 17.28 -11.17
C ALA A 120 -20.41 18.04 -9.92
N LEU A 121 -19.65 17.95 -8.83
CA LEU A 121 -19.96 18.67 -7.59
C LEU A 121 -19.78 20.18 -7.77
N ASP A 122 -18.71 20.62 -8.43
CA ASP A 122 -18.47 22.03 -8.71
C ASP A 122 -19.52 22.61 -9.67
N GLN A 123 -19.95 21.85 -10.68
CA GLN A 123 -21.08 22.21 -11.55
C GLN A 123 -22.38 22.38 -10.76
N ALA A 124 -22.75 21.38 -9.95
CA ALA A 124 -23.96 21.44 -9.14
C ALA A 124 -23.94 22.61 -8.13
N ARG A 125 -22.77 22.96 -7.59
CA ARG A 125 -22.61 24.14 -6.74
C ARG A 125 -22.84 25.44 -7.50
N ALA A 126 -22.26 25.57 -8.70
CA ALA A 126 -22.43 26.74 -9.53
C ALA A 126 -23.91 26.94 -9.93
N GLU A 127 -24.58 25.86 -10.34
CA GLU A 127 -26.01 25.88 -10.68
C GLU A 127 -26.86 26.29 -9.47
N LEU A 128 -26.57 25.76 -8.28
CA LEU A 128 -27.29 26.10 -7.06
C LEU A 128 -27.10 27.56 -6.65
N GLU A 129 -25.88 28.10 -6.81
CA GLU A 129 -25.62 29.53 -6.58
C GLU A 129 -26.36 30.41 -7.58
N GLU A 130 -26.36 30.05 -8.86
CA GLU A 130 -27.11 30.76 -9.88
C GLU A 130 -28.61 30.75 -9.58
N GLU A 131 -29.17 29.58 -9.23
CA GLU A 131 -30.58 29.44 -8.91
C GLU A 131 -30.95 30.23 -7.64
N ARG A 132 -30.09 30.23 -6.61
CA ARG A 132 -30.27 31.07 -5.42
C ARG A 132 -30.29 32.55 -5.77
N ARG A 133 -29.37 33.01 -6.63
CA ARG A 133 -29.32 34.40 -7.09
C ARG A 133 -30.56 34.76 -7.90
N GLY A 134 -31.00 33.89 -8.81
CA GLY A 134 -32.20 34.06 -9.62
C GLY A 134 -33.47 34.14 -8.77
N LYS A 135 -33.65 33.21 -7.82
CA LYS A 135 -34.77 33.21 -6.87
C LYS A 135 -34.75 34.46 -5.99
N GLY A 136 -33.57 34.86 -5.47
CA GLY A 136 -33.44 36.08 -4.68
C GLY A 136 -33.84 37.34 -5.44
N HIS A 137 -33.45 37.44 -6.72
CA HIS A 137 -33.85 38.56 -7.57
C HIS A 137 -35.36 38.56 -7.86
N ALA A 138 -35.94 37.40 -8.15
CA ALA A 138 -37.38 37.26 -8.39
C ALA A 138 -38.20 37.62 -7.15
N LEU A 139 -37.76 37.20 -5.96
CA LEU A 139 -38.39 37.59 -4.69
C LEU A 139 -38.32 39.10 -4.48
N ALA A 140 -37.16 39.73 -4.69
CA ALA A 140 -37.01 41.17 -4.54
C ALA A 140 -37.94 41.97 -5.47
N LEU A 141 -38.10 41.52 -6.73
CA LEU A 141 -39.05 42.14 -7.67
C LEU A 141 -40.50 41.98 -7.20
N LYS A 142 -40.86 40.80 -6.70
CA LYS A 142 -42.22 40.54 -6.18
C LYS A 142 -42.51 41.33 -4.91
N GLU A 143 -41.54 41.47 -4.01
CA GLU A 143 -41.65 42.30 -2.80
C GLU A 143 -41.87 43.77 -3.17
N ALA A 144 -41.14 44.28 -4.16
CA ALA A 144 -41.31 45.65 -4.66
C ALA A 144 -42.68 45.88 -5.30
N GLU A 145 -43.17 44.92 -6.10
CA GLU A 145 -44.50 44.94 -6.70
C GLU A 145 -45.61 44.94 -5.63
N ILE A 146 -45.48 44.10 -4.60
CA ILE A 146 -46.41 44.06 -3.47
C ILE A 146 -46.39 45.39 -2.71
N ALA A 147 -45.21 45.96 -2.44
CA ALA A 147 -45.08 47.24 -1.76
C ALA A 147 -45.73 48.39 -2.57
N GLU A 148 -45.54 48.40 -3.89
CA GLU A 148 -46.18 49.38 -4.77
C GLU A 148 -47.71 49.24 -4.78
N MET A 149 -48.22 48.00 -4.86
CA MET A 149 -49.65 47.73 -4.80
C MET A 149 -50.26 48.13 -3.45
N ASN A 150 -49.57 47.83 -2.34
CA ASN A 150 -50.01 48.24 -1.00
C ASN A 150 -50.08 49.75 -0.88
N LYS A 151 -49.06 50.47 -1.38
CA LYS A 151 -49.09 51.93 -1.42
C LYS A 151 -50.27 52.47 -2.22
N LYS A 152 -50.53 51.91 -3.42
CA LYS A 152 -51.70 52.30 -4.22
C LYS A 152 -53.02 52.04 -3.49
N MET A 153 -53.11 50.93 -2.73
CA MET A 153 -54.30 50.63 -1.92
C MET A 153 -54.46 51.61 -0.76
N GLU A 154 -53.37 52.01 -0.09
CA GLU A 154 -53.38 53.03 0.96
C GLU A 154 -53.79 54.40 0.40
N ASP A 155 -53.19 54.82 -0.72
CA ASP A 155 -53.53 56.07 -1.40
C ASP A 155 -55.02 56.08 -1.81
N MET A 156 -55.51 55.00 -2.42
CA MET A 156 -56.94 54.86 -2.75
C MET A 156 -57.83 54.88 -1.50
N ALA A 157 -57.42 54.22 -0.41
CA ALA A 157 -58.20 54.21 0.83
C ALA A 157 -58.28 55.61 1.47
N LEU A 158 -57.21 56.40 1.39
CA LEU A 158 -57.19 57.80 1.81
C LEU A 158 -58.12 58.65 0.95
N GLU A 159 -58.02 58.55 -0.38
CA GLU A 159 -58.91 59.27 -1.32
C GLU A 159 -60.38 58.90 -1.10
N PHE A 160 -60.69 57.62 -0.88
CA PHE A 160 -62.04 57.18 -0.53
C PHE A 160 -62.51 57.76 0.81
N GLY A 161 -61.63 57.82 1.81
CA GLY A 161 -61.91 58.45 3.10
C GLY A 161 -62.20 59.94 2.98
N ASP A 162 -61.41 60.65 2.18
CA ASP A 162 -61.58 62.08 1.89
C ASP A 162 -62.89 62.33 1.13
N MET A 163 -63.21 61.52 0.11
CA MET A 163 -64.50 61.59 -0.57
C MET A 163 -65.66 61.36 0.39
N LEU A 164 -65.58 60.33 1.25
CA LEU A 164 -66.63 60.06 2.24
C LEU A 164 -66.82 61.25 3.18
N LYS A 165 -65.73 61.83 3.68
CA LYS A 165 -65.74 63.02 4.51
C LYS A 165 -66.34 64.21 3.78
N GLU A 166 -65.97 64.44 2.53
CA GLU A 166 -66.53 65.53 1.71
C GLU A 166 -68.03 65.33 1.44
N THR A 167 -68.51 64.10 1.19
CA THR A 167 -69.95 63.82 1.12
C THR A 167 -70.65 64.04 2.45
N LEU A 168 -70.02 63.67 3.57
CA LEU A 168 -70.58 63.85 4.90
C LEU A 168 -70.63 65.33 5.27
N ASP A 169 -69.61 66.11 4.92
CA ASP A 169 -69.57 67.57 5.05
C ASP A 169 -70.62 68.24 4.13
N LYS A 170 -70.82 67.76 2.90
CA LYS A 170 -71.89 68.25 2.00
C LYS A 170 -73.28 67.94 2.57
N MET A 171 -73.50 66.75 3.11
CA MET A 171 -74.77 66.39 3.78
C MET A 171 -74.95 67.19 5.08
N GLY A 172 -73.89 67.40 5.86
CA GLY A 172 -73.87 68.24 7.05
C GLY A 172 -74.19 69.69 6.73
N ALA A 173 -73.59 70.26 5.69
CA ALA A 173 -73.88 71.60 5.20
C ALA A 173 -75.31 71.73 4.68
N GLN A 174 -75.87 70.71 4.01
CA GLN A 174 -77.29 70.68 3.64
C GLN A 174 -78.20 70.60 4.87
N LEU A 175 -77.82 69.86 5.91
CA LEU A 175 -78.55 69.82 7.18
C LEU A 175 -78.47 71.16 7.90
N GLU A 176 -77.32 71.82 7.96
CA GLU A 176 -77.17 73.16 8.53
C GLU A 176 -77.94 74.22 7.73
N LEU A 177 -77.96 74.13 6.40
CA LEU A 177 -78.81 74.97 5.55
C LEU A 177 -80.30 74.73 5.83
N SER A 178 -80.74 73.47 5.92
CA SER A 178 -82.13 73.14 6.26
C SER A 178 -82.51 73.53 7.70
N SER A 179 -81.57 73.42 8.64
CA SER A 179 -81.73 73.82 10.04
C SER A 179 -81.72 75.34 10.19
N SER A 180 -80.90 76.04 9.41
CA SER A 180 -80.85 77.51 9.32
C SER A 180 -82.09 78.07 8.63
N GLU A 181 -82.59 77.44 7.56
CA GLU A 181 -83.88 77.77 6.95
C GLU A 181 -85.01 77.60 7.96
N ASN A 182 -85.05 76.50 8.70
CA ASN A 182 -86.02 76.28 9.78
C ASN A 182 -85.86 77.27 10.95
N ALA A 183 -84.64 77.65 11.33
CA ALA A 183 -84.34 78.68 12.33
C ALA A 183 -84.75 80.09 11.85
N SER A 184 -84.61 80.38 10.56
CA SER A 184 -85.06 81.63 9.95
C SER A 184 -86.58 81.69 9.83
N MET A 185 -87.23 80.54 9.58
CA MET A 185 -88.67 80.41 9.53
C MET A 185 -89.29 80.52 10.93
N THR A 186 -88.64 79.98 11.97
CA THR A 186 -89.05 80.17 13.37
C THR A 186 -88.82 81.60 13.86
N ARG A 187 -87.71 82.26 13.50
CA ARG A 187 -87.52 83.70 13.79
C ARG A 187 -88.56 84.59 13.10
N ARG A 188 -88.92 84.30 11.85
CA ARG A 188 -90.02 85.00 11.15
C ARG A 188 -91.40 84.73 11.78
N LEU A 189 -91.63 83.54 12.33
CA LEU A 189 -92.85 83.22 13.07
C LEU A 189 -92.91 83.93 14.44
N ASP A 190 -91.78 84.09 15.13
CA ASP A 190 -91.71 84.86 16.38
C ASP A 190 -91.90 86.37 16.14
N ASP A 191 -91.30 86.94 15.07
CA ASP A 191 -91.55 88.34 14.68
C ASP A 191 -93.03 88.58 14.29
N PHE A 192 -93.69 87.60 13.66
CA PHE A 192 -95.11 87.69 13.32
C PHE A 192 -96.02 87.57 14.55
N LYS A 193 -95.63 86.77 15.56
CA LYS A 193 -96.34 86.69 16.84
C LYS A 193 -96.22 87.96 17.67
N VAL A 194 -95.06 88.62 17.68
CA VAL A 194 -94.86 89.91 18.36
C VAL A 194 -95.73 91.01 17.70
N ALA A 195 -95.90 90.97 16.38
CA ALA A 195 -96.74 91.93 15.66
C ALA A 195 -98.26 91.76 15.87
N GLN A 196 -98.73 90.56 16.25
CA GLN A 196 -100.16 90.31 16.52
C GLN A 196 -100.55 90.40 18.02
N GLY A 197 -99.59 90.62 18.93
CA GLY A 197 -99.78 90.42 20.37
C GLY A 197 -99.98 91.65 21.27
N ALA A 198 -100.01 92.89 20.77
CA ALA A 198 -100.19 94.06 21.65
C ALA A 198 -100.91 95.25 20.98
N THR A 199 -102.11 94.98 20.45
CA THR A 199 -103.20 95.96 20.35
C THR A 199 -104.46 95.35 20.98
N THR A 200 -104.42 95.13 22.29
CA THR A 200 -105.58 95.08 23.21
C THR A 200 -105.09 95.03 24.64
#